data_AF-A0A7W2EWC7-F1
#
_entry.id   AF-A0A7W2EWC7-F1
#
_cell.length_a   1.000
_cell.length_b   1.000
_cell.length_c   1.000
_cell.angle_alpha   90.00
_cell.angle_beta   90.00
_cell.angle_gamma   90.00
#
_symmetry.space_group_name_H-M   'P 1'
#
loop_
_entity.id
_entity.type
_entity.pdbx_description
1 polymer ?
#
loop_
_entity_poly.entity_id
_entity_poly.type
_entity_poly.pdbx_seq_one_letter_code
_entity_poly.pdbx_strand_id
1 'polypeptide(L)'
;MRPSPHILLSRLACAVVLTLGAAACGSAPLASSSATSTSTATATAAAPAAAGAAAPPVSTAPVDSAALMRQLQAELADNGCDSERQCHTIAIGSKACGGPEAYRAWSDRHSDGSRLKQLAAQHAAARRAEDLRDRMMSTCSYVSDPGATCQAGHCVLRPLTIDGPPLQQ
;
A
#
# COMPACT_ATOMS: atom_id res chain seq x y z
N MET A 1 -32.46 28.61 -12.22
CA MET A 1 -33.14 27.56 -13.01
C MET A 1 -32.91 26.20 -12.35
N ARG A 2 -34.00 25.51 -12.00
CA ARG A 2 -34.04 24.11 -11.54
C ARG A 2 -33.97 23.15 -12.77
N PRO A 3 -33.73 21.84 -12.56
CA PRO A 3 -32.98 20.94 -13.44
C PRO A 3 -33.86 20.17 -14.43
N SER A 4 -33.26 19.36 -15.31
CA SER A 4 -33.98 18.23 -15.90
C SER A 4 -33.16 16.94 -16.03
N PRO A 5 -33.86 15.79 -15.93
CA PRO A 5 -33.35 14.54 -15.38
C PRO A 5 -33.64 13.38 -16.33
N HIS A 6 -32.71 12.99 -17.19
CA HIS A 6 -32.91 11.82 -18.05
C HIS A 6 -31.59 11.07 -18.18
N ILE A 7 -31.48 9.95 -17.48
CA ILE A 7 -31.38 8.59 -18.05
C ILE A 7 -31.02 7.66 -16.88
N LEU A 8 -32.06 7.38 -16.09
CA LEU A 8 -32.29 6.05 -15.53
C LEU A 8 -32.55 5.09 -16.73
N LEU A 9 -32.28 3.81 -16.55
CA LEU A 9 -32.46 2.67 -17.48
C LEU A 9 -31.20 2.21 -18.23
N SER A 10 -30.46 1.29 -17.60
CA SER A 10 -30.38 -0.06 -18.17
C SER A 10 -29.98 -1.06 -17.09
N ARG A 11 -30.97 -1.46 -16.30
CA ARG A 11 -30.97 -2.72 -15.57
C ARG A 11 -31.66 -3.76 -16.45
N LEU A 12 -30.88 -4.54 -17.20
CA LEU A 12 -31.27 -5.86 -17.67
C LEU A 12 -30.05 -6.75 -17.47
N ALA A 13 -30.01 -7.58 -16.43
CA ALA A 13 -30.68 -8.88 -16.42
C ALA A 13 -30.20 -9.77 -17.58
N CYS A 14 -29.05 -10.40 -17.39
CA CYS A 14 -28.83 -11.74 -17.93
C CYS A 14 -28.44 -12.64 -16.75
N ALA A 15 -29.47 -13.22 -16.14
CA ALA A 15 -29.36 -14.51 -15.49
C ALA A 15 -28.93 -15.57 -16.53
N VAL A 16 -28.59 -16.78 -16.06
CA VAL A 16 -28.19 -18.01 -16.79
C VAL A 16 -26.66 -18.22 -16.72
N VAL A 17 -26.09 -19.32 -16.21
CA VAL A 17 -26.60 -20.60 -15.71
C VAL A 17 -25.50 -21.27 -14.86
N LEU A 18 -25.90 -22.05 -13.86
CA LEU A 18 -25.08 -23.02 -13.13
C LEU A 18 -24.39 -24.02 -14.08
N THR A 19 -23.09 -24.23 -13.92
CA THR A 19 -22.51 -25.57 -14.12
C THR A 19 -21.50 -25.90 -13.03
N LEU A 20 -21.88 -26.94 -12.27
CA LEU A 20 -21.03 -27.72 -11.37
C LEU A 20 -19.79 -28.23 -12.12
N GLY A 21 -18.61 -28.01 -11.53
CA GLY A 21 -17.36 -28.63 -11.96
C GLY A 21 -16.53 -29.03 -10.75
N ALA A 22 -16.92 -30.13 -10.09
CA ALA A 22 -16.10 -30.81 -9.11
C ALA A 22 -15.05 -31.64 -9.85
N ALA A 23 -13.80 -31.17 -9.86
CA ALA A 23 -12.64 -31.97 -10.24
C ALA A 23 -11.72 -32.10 -9.02
N ALA A 24 -11.87 -33.21 -8.31
CA ALA A 24 -10.89 -33.71 -7.37
C ALA A 24 -9.77 -34.41 -8.15
N CYS A 25 -8.50 -34.10 -7.86
CA CYS A 25 -7.43 -35.11 -7.75
C CYS A 25 -6.11 -34.47 -7.29
N GLY A 26 -5.40 -35.14 -6.39
CA GLY A 26 -3.93 -35.14 -6.40
C GLY A 26 -3.22 -34.44 -5.25
N SER A 27 -3.18 -35.08 -4.08
CA SER A 27 -2.12 -34.89 -3.10
C SER A 27 -0.90 -35.74 -3.46
N ALA A 28 0.26 -35.10 -3.67
CA ALA A 28 1.58 -35.75 -3.64
C ALA A 28 2.50 -34.93 -2.70
N PRO A 29 3.18 -35.56 -1.73
CA PRO A 29 4.05 -34.86 -0.78
C PRO A 29 5.52 -34.84 -1.23
N LEU A 30 6.36 -34.24 -0.38
CA LEU A 30 7.82 -34.34 -0.28
C LEU A 30 8.66 -33.30 -1.05
N ALA A 31 9.11 -32.26 -0.33
CA ALA A 31 10.55 -31.99 -0.13
C ALA A 31 10.74 -30.92 0.96
N SER A 32 10.90 -31.37 2.21
CA SER A 32 11.46 -30.55 3.28
C SER A 32 12.94 -30.31 3.00
N SER A 33 13.32 -29.06 2.76
CA SER A 33 14.72 -28.63 2.86
C SER A 33 14.87 -27.76 4.10
N SER A 34 15.14 -28.43 5.22
CA SER A 34 15.63 -27.82 6.45
C SER A 34 17.08 -27.37 6.22
N ALA A 35 17.28 -26.09 5.89
CA ALA A 35 18.59 -25.46 5.95
C ALA A 35 18.86 -24.99 7.38
N THR A 36 19.40 -25.91 8.17
CA THR A 36 19.97 -25.66 9.50
C THR A 36 21.25 -24.83 9.32
N SER A 37 21.20 -23.54 9.59
CA SER A 37 22.41 -22.70 9.74
C SER A 37 22.63 -22.45 11.21
N THR A 38 23.45 -23.30 11.82
CA THR A 38 23.93 -23.19 13.20
C THR A 38 25.26 -22.44 13.20
N SER A 39 25.44 -21.56 14.19
CA SER A 39 26.73 -21.08 14.75
C SER A 39 27.49 -20.03 13.93
N THR A 40 28.02 -18.96 14.51
CA THR A 40 28.53 -18.75 15.87
C THR A 40 28.35 -17.29 16.29
N ALA A 41 27.83 -17.07 17.49
CA ALA A 41 27.86 -15.79 18.19
C ALA A 41 29.16 -15.71 19.00
N THR A 42 29.96 -14.67 18.75
CA THR A 42 31.03 -14.22 19.66
C THR A 42 30.52 -13.01 20.43
N ALA A 43 30.36 -13.20 21.74
CA ALA A 43 30.04 -12.17 22.71
C ALA A 43 31.31 -11.39 23.10
N THR A 44 31.21 -10.06 23.18
CA THR A 44 32.09 -9.26 24.04
C THR A 44 31.38 -7.98 24.52
N ALA A 45 30.92 -8.07 25.77
CA ALA A 45 30.80 -7.08 26.85
C ALA A 45 30.75 -5.54 26.59
N ALA A 46 29.66 -4.95 27.12
CA ALA A 46 29.60 -3.92 28.18
C ALA A 46 29.64 -2.39 27.86
N ALA A 47 28.44 -1.77 27.94
CA ALA A 47 27.98 -0.62 28.78
C ALA A 47 28.70 0.77 28.72
N PRO A 48 28.03 1.93 29.01
CA PRO A 48 26.79 2.10 29.79
C PRO A 48 25.68 3.01 29.20
N ALA A 49 24.59 3.06 29.95
CA ALA A 49 23.34 3.79 29.76
C ALA A 49 23.50 5.33 29.76
N ALA A 50 22.74 5.99 28.89
CA ALA A 50 22.48 7.42 28.97
C ALA A 50 20.99 7.71 28.74
N ALA A 51 20.40 8.36 29.75
CA ALA A 51 19.28 9.30 29.72
C ALA A 51 17.98 8.89 29.00
N GLY A 52 16.99 8.54 29.82
CA GLY A 52 15.59 8.51 29.41
C GLY A 52 15.13 9.90 28.97
N ALA A 53 14.90 10.05 27.67
CA ALA A 53 13.94 11.02 27.17
C ALA A 53 12.55 10.46 27.48
N ALA A 54 11.82 11.15 28.36
CA ALA A 54 10.40 10.91 28.56
C ALA A 54 9.70 11.07 27.19
N ALA A 55 9.32 9.94 26.60
CA ALA A 55 8.50 9.94 25.41
C ALA A 55 7.20 10.70 25.73
N PRO A 56 6.72 11.60 24.86
CA PRO A 56 5.44 12.26 25.06
C PRO A 56 4.34 11.20 25.22
N PRO A 57 3.27 11.47 26.01
CA PRO A 57 2.20 10.51 26.24
C PRO A 57 1.62 10.08 24.88
N VAL A 58 1.81 8.80 24.54
CA VAL A 58 1.21 8.20 23.36
C VAL A 58 -0.28 8.19 23.60
N SER A 59 -1.00 9.04 22.88
CA SER A 59 -2.46 9.11 22.91
C SER A 59 -3.03 7.71 22.64
N THR A 60 -3.84 7.20 23.56
CA THR A 60 -4.50 5.89 23.51
C THR A 60 -5.78 5.89 22.68
N ALA A 61 -6.14 7.01 22.05
CA ALA A 61 -7.21 7.03 21.08
C ALA A 61 -6.78 6.31 19.79
N PRO A 62 -7.61 5.41 19.22
CA PRO A 62 -7.30 4.79 17.95
C PRO A 62 -7.11 5.88 16.89
N VAL A 63 -5.95 5.89 16.25
CA VAL A 63 -5.65 6.82 15.17
C VAL A 63 -6.55 6.44 13.99
N ASP A 64 -7.50 7.32 13.68
CA ASP A 64 -8.48 7.12 12.60
C ASP A 64 -7.77 7.11 11.23
N SER A 65 -7.79 5.96 10.55
CA SER A 65 -7.19 5.82 9.22
C SER A 65 -7.82 6.76 8.19
N ALA A 66 -9.12 7.05 8.31
CA ALA A 66 -9.82 7.96 7.41
C ALA A 66 -9.35 9.41 7.62
N ALA A 67 -9.06 9.82 8.86
CA ALA A 67 -8.44 11.11 9.13
C ALA A 67 -7.04 11.23 8.54
N LEU A 68 -6.22 10.19 8.68
CA LEU A 68 -4.89 10.15 8.06
C LEU A 68 -4.96 10.19 6.53
N MET A 69 -5.93 9.51 5.91
CA MET A 69 -6.12 9.56 4.45
C MET A 69 -6.46 10.95 3.94
N ARG A 70 -7.28 11.71 4.68
CA ARG A 70 -7.59 13.10 4.31
C ARG A 70 -6.34 13.98 4.37
N GLN A 71 -5.47 13.77 5.36
CA GLN A 71 -4.21 14.49 5.46
C GLN A 71 -3.25 14.11 4.33
N LEU A 72 -3.15 12.81 4.00
CA LEU A 72 -2.40 12.34 2.84
C LEU A 72 -2.88 12.97 1.53
N GLN A 73 -4.20 12.98 1.30
CA GLN A 73 -4.79 13.59 0.11
C GLN A 73 -4.47 15.08 0.00
N ALA A 74 -4.44 15.80 1.13
CA ALA A 74 -4.05 17.20 1.14
C ALA A 74 -2.57 17.40 0.77
N GLU A 75 -1.66 16.58 1.30
CA GLU A 75 -0.23 16.63 0.94
C GLU A 75 0.03 16.19 -0.51
N LEU A 76 -0.81 15.32 -1.07
CA LEU A 76 -0.74 14.87 -2.47
C LEU A 76 -1.41 15.82 -3.46
N ALA A 77 -2.09 16.87 -2.99
CA ALA A 77 -2.86 17.77 -3.87
C ALA A 77 -1.95 18.63 -4.76
N ASP A 78 -0.78 19.01 -4.25
CA ASP A 78 0.25 19.68 -5.04
C ASP A 78 1.24 18.65 -5.58
N ASN A 79 1.14 18.36 -6.88
CA ASN A 79 1.98 17.42 -7.58
C ASN A 79 2.69 18.06 -8.79
N GLY A 80 2.88 19.38 -8.79
CA GLY A 80 3.50 20.09 -9.89
C GLY A 80 4.97 19.71 -10.11
N CYS A 81 5.41 19.61 -11.37
CA CYS A 81 6.79 19.25 -11.72
C CYS A 81 7.30 20.03 -12.93
N ASP A 82 8.60 20.33 -12.92
CA ASP A 82 9.36 20.90 -14.02
C ASP A 82 10.18 19.82 -14.75
N SER A 83 10.48 18.69 -14.09
CA SER A 83 11.16 17.53 -14.68
C SER A 83 10.79 16.20 -14.01
N GLU A 84 10.98 15.08 -14.70
CA GLU A 84 10.65 13.74 -14.17
C GLU A 84 11.42 13.38 -12.89
N ARG A 85 12.62 13.94 -12.68
CA ARG A 85 13.44 13.66 -11.48
C ARG A 85 12.79 14.11 -10.17
N GLN A 86 11.80 15.00 -10.26
CA GLN A 86 11.04 15.47 -9.11
C GLN A 86 9.87 14.56 -8.76
N CYS A 87 9.51 13.62 -9.65
CA CYS A 87 8.35 12.78 -9.49
C CYS A 87 8.72 11.44 -8.83
N HIS A 88 8.04 11.18 -7.72
CA HIS A 88 8.26 10.00 -6.90
C HIS A 88 6.95 9.25 -6.69
N THR A 89 7.06 8.00 -6.27
CA THR A 89 5.93 7.19 -5.83
C THR A 89 5.91 7.04 -4.32
N ILE A 90 4.71 6.89 -3.77
CA ILE A 90 4.52 6.53 -2.38
C ILE A 90 3.44 5.46 -2.24
N ALA A 91 3.74 4.46 -1.42
CA ALA A 91 2.82 3.40 -1.04
C ALA A 91 1.74 3.92 -0.08
N ILE A 92 0.48 3.61 -0.35
CA ILE A 92 -0.68 4.01 0.45
C ILE A 92 -1.42 2.78 0.98
N GLY A 93 -1.72 2.82 2.27
CA GLY A 93 -2.55 1.83 2.94
C GLY A 93 -1.83 0.51 3.19
N SER A 94 -2.59 -0.50 3.55
CA SER A 94 -2.10 -1.84 3.75
C SER A 94 -3.20 -2.86 3.46
N LYS A 95 -2.83 -3.99 2.87
CA LYS A 95 -3.75 -5.12 2.72
C LYS A 95 -3.58 -6.09 3.88
N ALA A 96 -4.63 -6.84 4.19
CA ALA A 96 -4.59 -7.88 5.22
C ALA A 96 -3.48 -8.94 5.02
N CYS A 97 -3.14 -9.28 3.77
CA CYS A 97 -2.04 -10.22 3.47
C CYS A 97 -0.66 -9.54 3.38
N GLY A 98 -0.56 -8.24 3.66
CA GLY A 98 0.64 -7.44 3.48
C GLY A 98 0.71 -6.68 2.15
N GLY A 99 1.67 -5.76 2.07
CA GLY A 99 1.84 -4.83 0.95
C GLY A 99 0.84 -3.66 0.98
N PRO A 100 1.07 -2.63 0.13
CA PRO A 100 0.17 -1.49 0.04
C PRO A 100 -1.12 -1.81 -0.71
N GLU A 101 -2.15 -1.01 -0.48
CA GLU A 101 -3.39 -1.05 -1.25
C GLU A 101 -3.16 -0.45 -2.65
N ALA A 102 -2.37 0.62 -2.74
CA ALA A 102 -2.03 1.28 -4.00
C ALA A 102 -0.77 2.16 -3.88
N TYR A 103 -0.30 2.66 -5.03
CA TYR A 103 0.71 3.72 -5.10
C TYR A 103 0.07 5.06 -5.52
N ARG A 104 0.72 6.17 -5.17
CA ARG A 104 0.39 7.53 -5.62
C ARG A 104 1.66 8.23 -6.09
N ALA A 105 1.54 9.03 -7.15
CA ALA A 105 2.59 9.92 -7.59
C ALA A 105 2.58 11.20 -6.75
N TRP A 106 3.74 11.73 -6.44
CA TRP A 106 3.92 13.00 -5.75
C TRP A 106 5.19 13.70 -6.25
N SER A 107 5.30 15.00 -5.97
CA SER A 107 6.42 15.82 -6.42
C SER A 107 7.26 16.31 -5.24
N ASP A 108 8.58 16.26 -5.37
CA ASP A 108 9.50 16.87 -4.39
C ASP A 108 9.79 18.36 -4.65
N ARG A 109 9.14 18.96 -5.66
CA ARG A 109 9.35 20.35 -6.09
C ARG A 109 9.27 21.36 -4.95
N HIS A 110 8.37 21.14 -3.99
CA HIS A 110 8.09 22.06 -2.89
C HIS A 110 8.44 21.51 -1.51
N SER A 111 8.73 20.21 -1.40
CA SER A 111 8.92 19.50 -0.12
C SER A 111 9.69 18.21 -0.35
N ASP A 112 10.52 17.79 0.61
CA ASP A 112 11.25 16.52 0.57
C ASP A 112 10.34 15.28 0.82
N GLY A 113 9.05 15.52 1.03
CA GLY A 113 8.03 14.51 1.30
C GLY A 113 8.17 13.82 2.66
N SER A 114 8.96 14.35 3.59
CA SER A 114 9.14 13.77 4.93
C SER A 114 7.80 13.61 5.67
N ARG A 115 6.99 14.67 5.70
CA ARG A 115 5.63 14.64 6.28
C ARG A 115 4.72 13.64 5.56
N LEU A 116 4.74 13.63 4.23
CA LEU A 116 3.96 12.71 3.40
C LEU A 116 4.32 11.24 3.72
N LYS A 117 5.61 10.92 3.81
CA LYS A 117 6.13 9.58 4.19
C LYS A 117 5.69 9.19 5.60
N GLN A 118 5.73 10.13 6.54
CA GLN A 118 5.28 9.89 7.91
C GLN A 118 3.78 9.59 7.96
N LEU A 119 2.96 10.37 7.27
CA LEU A 119 1.51 10.14 7.19
C LEU A 119 1.18 8.82 6.51
N ALA A 120 1.90 8.45 5.45
CA ALA A 120 1.71 7.17 4.75
C ALA A 120 2.00 5.98 5.66
N ALA A 121 3.09 6.04 6.43
CA ALA A 121 3.46 5.01 7.39
C ALA A 121 2.42 4.88 8.52
N GLN A 122 1.95 6.01 9.07
CA GLN A 122 0.89 6.02 10.08
C GLN A 122 -0.40 5.45 9.53
N HIS A 123 -0.78 5.85 8.31
CA HIS A 123 -1.99 5.35 7.66
C HIS A 123 -1.91 3.84 7.44
N ALA A 124 -0.81 3.33 6.88
CA ALA A 124 -0.61 1.91 6.70
C ALA A 124 -0.62 1.12 8.02
N ALA A 125 -0.17 1.72 9.13
CA ALA A 125 -0.27 1.10 10.45
C ALA A 125 -1.71 1.05 10.97
N ALA A 126 -2.47 2.13 10.83
CA ALA A 126 -3.87 2.19 11.20
C ALA A 126 -4.71 1.18 10.39
N ARG A 127 -4.49 1.11 9.08
CA ARG A 127 -5.15 0.13 8.20
C ARG A 127 -4.86 -1.32 8.59
N ARG A 128 -3.60 -1.66 8.92
CA ARG A 128 -3.25 -3.00 9.43
C ARG A 128 -3.98 -3.32 10.72
N ALA A 129 -4.08 -2.35 11.64
CA ALA A 129 -4.78 -2.56 12.91
C ALA A 129 -6.29 -2.78 12.70
N GLU A 130 -6.90 -2.04 11.77
CA GLU A 130 -8.30 -2.20 11.38
C GLU A 130 -8.54 -3.58 10.74
N ASP A 131 -7.71 -3.99 9.79
CA ASP A 131 -7.82 -5.30 9.14
C ASP A 131 -7.72 -6.45 10.16
N LEU A 132 -6.81 -6.34 11.14
CA LEU A 132 -6.66 -7.31 12.22
C LEU A 132 -7.88 -7.35 13.14
N ARG A 133 -8.41 -6.17 13.53
CA ARG A 133 -9.61 -6.05 14.37
C ARG A 133 -10.82 -6.68 13.69
N ASP A 134 -11.00 -6.39 12.40
CA ASP A 134 -12.18 -6.78 11.63
C ASP A 134 -12.03 -8.18 11.00
N ARG A 135 -10.87 -8.83 11.18
CA ARG A 135 -10.53 -10.13 10.57
C ARG A 135 -10.71 -10.14 9.05
N MET A 136 -10.34 -9.03 8.42
CA MET A 136 -10.44 -8.85 6.98
C MET A 136 -9.53 -9.84 6.23
N MET A 137 -10.01 -10.35 5.11
CA MET A 137 -9.24 -11.18 4.19
C MET A 137 -9.15 -10.48 2.84
N SER A 138 -7.94 -10.37 2.29
CA SER A 138 -7.69 -9.78 0.98
C SER A 138 -7.48 -10.89 -0.06
N THR A 139 -7.62 -10.57 -1.35
CA THR A 139 -7.24 -11.45 -2.48
C THR A 139 -5.73 -11.71 -2.60
N CYS A 140 -4.93 -11.25 -1.64
CA CYS A 140 -3.46 -11.31 -1.57
C CYS A 140 -2.71 -10.99 -2.88
N SER A 141 -3.28 -10.18 -3.78
CA SER A 141 -2.59 -9.77 -5.02
C SER A 141 -1.43 -8.83 -4.73
N TYR A 142 -0.30 -9.05 -5.40
CA TYR A 142 0.85 -8.15 -5.37
C TYR A 142 0.60 -6.91 -6.26
N VAL A 143 1.02 -5.74 -5.79
CA VAL A 143 0.96 -4.48 -6.53
C VAL A 143 2.40 -3.98 -6.68
N SER A 144 2.92 -4.04 -7.91
CA SER A 144 4.22 -3.48 -8.24
C SER A 144 4.16 -1.96 -8.22
N ASP A 145 5.25 -1.32 -7.78
CA ASP A 145 5.40 0.13 -7.92
C ASP A 145 5.64 0.47 -9.41
N PRO A 146 4.73 1.22 -10.07
CA PRO A 146 4.94 1.64 -11.46
C PRO A 146 6.02 2.74 -11.59
N GLY A 147 6.39 3.41 -10.50
CA GLY A 147 7.11 4.67 -10.52
C GLY A 147 6.25 5.82 -11.06
N ALA A 148 6.84 7.01 -11.11
CA ALA A 148 6.18 8.23 -11.55
C ALA A 148 6.97 8.91 -12.68
N THR A 149 6.26 9.73 -13.46
CA THR A 149 6.81 10.59 -14.52
C THR A 149 6.13 11.95 -14.46
N CYS A 150 6.81 12.98 -14.97
CA CYS A 150 6.26 14.32 -15.10
C CYS A 150 5.53 14.43 -16.45
N GLN A 151 4.20 14.47 -16.42
CA GLN A 151 3.37 14.59 -17.60
C GLN A 151 2.54 15.87 -17.53
N ALA A 152 2.67 16.74 -18.54
CA ALA A 152 1.96 18.02 -18.61
C ALA A 152 2.13 18.90 -17.36
N GLY A 153 3.32 18.88 -16.74
CA GLY A 153 3.62 19.67 -15.54
C GLY A 153 3.11 19.07 -14.23
N HIS A 154 2.59 17.84 -14.26
CA HIS A 154 2.11 17.13 -13.08
C HIS A 154 2.73 15.74 -12.95
N CYS A 155 3.07 15.34 -11.73
CA CYS A 155 3.52 13.98 -11.46
C CYS A 155 2.34 13.00 -11.54
N VAL A 156 2.49 12.02 -12.43
CA VAL A 156 1.52 10.93 -12.65
C VAL A 156 2.22 9.58 -12.53
N LEU A 157 1.46 8.52 -12.23
CA LEU A 157 2.00 7.16 -12.24
C LEU A 157 2.32 6.75 -13.68
N ARG A 158 3.41 6.00 -13.86
CA ARG A 158 3.67 5.39 -15.17
C ARG A 158 2.57 4.37 -15.51
N PRO A 159 2.16 4.28 -16.78
CA PRO A 159 1.26 3.21 -17.22
C PRO A 159 1.90 1.85 -16.91
N LEU A 160 1.14 0.94 -16.31
CA LEU A 160 1.54 -0.46 -16.20
C LEU A 160 1.47 -1.06 -17.60
N THR A 161 2.61 -1.25 -18.24
CA THR A 161 2.69 -1.94 -19.54
C THR A 161 2.54 -3.44 -19.32
N ILE A 162 1.58 -4.07 -20.01
CA ILE A 162 1.37 -5.53 -19.98
C ILE A 162 2.61 -6.27 -20.52
N ASP A 163 3.43 -5.61 -21.35
CA ASP A 163 4.68 -6.14 -21.92
C ASP A 163 5.93 -5.90 -21.04
N GLY A 164 5.75 -5.76 -19.73
CA GLY A 164 6.86 -5.51 -18.79
C GLY A 164 7.94 -6.61 -18.81
N PRO A 165 9.20 -6.29 -18.46
CA PRO A 165 10.27 -7.28 -18.36
C PRO A 165 9.87 -8.42 -17.39
N PRO A 166 10.35 -9.65 -17.60
CA PRO A 166 9.96 -10.80 -16.80
C PRO A 166 10.17 -10.50 -15.31
N LEU A 167 9.11 -10.71 -14.52
CA LEU A 167 9.13 -10.57 -13.08
C LEU A 167 10.29 -11.41 -12.53
N GLN A 168 11.36 -10.75 -12.07
CA GLN A 168 12.40 -11.42 -11.30
C GLN A 168 11.82 -11.72 -9.92
N GLN A 169 11.30 -12.94 -9.81
CA GLN A 169 10.89 -13.57 -8.56
C GLN A 169 12.12 -13.90 -7.71
#